data_AF-A0A090QSM4-F1
#
_entry.id   AF-A0A090QSM4-F1
#
_cell.length_a   1.000
_cell.length_b   1.000
_cell.length_c   1.000
_cell.angle_alpha   90.00
_cell.angle_beta   90.00
_cell.angle_gamma   90.00
#
_symmetry.space_group_name_H-M   'P 1'
#
loop_
_entity.id
_entity.type
_entity.pdbx_description
1 polymer ?
#
loop_
_entity_poly.entity_id
_entity_poly.type
_entity_poly.pdbx_seq_one_letter_code
_entity_poly.pdbx_strand_id
1 'polypeptide(L)' 'MKEIQERDDRDRNRAVAPLRPADDALVLDSTSMTIEEVTIKALSYIEKKLSAE' A
#
# COMPACT_ATOMS: atom_id res chain seq x y z
N MET A 1 -12.51 -3.73 15.57
CA MET A 1 -11.09 -4.17 15.48
C MET A 1 -10.95 -5.64 15.15
N LYS A 2 -11.61 -6.55 15.89
CA LYS A 2 -11.50 -8.01 15.65
C LYS A 2 -11.88 -8.46 14.23
N GLU A 3 -12.98 -7.93 13.68
CA GLU A 3 -13.43 -8.25 12.32
C GLU A 3 -12.44 -7.81 11.23
N ILE A 4 -11.78 -6.66 11.41
CA ILE A 4 -10.77 -6.15 10.46
C ILE A 4 -9.54 -7.04 10.49
N GLN A 5 -9.07 -7.41 11.70
CA GLN A 5 -7.92 -8.31 11.87
C GLN A 5 -8.18 -9.69 11.27
N GLU A 6 -9.34 -10.29 11.53
CA GLU A 6 -9.72 -11.60 10.97
C GLU A 6 -9.85 -11.58 9.44
N ARG A 7 -10.24 -10.45 8.85
CA ARG A 7 -10.25 -10.27 7.40
C ARG A 7 -8.83 -10.16 6.85
N ASP A 8 -8.01 -9.31 7.44
CA ASP A 8 -6.63 -9.08 6.98
C ASP A 8 -5.78 -10.36 7.11
N ASP A 9 -5.97 -11.15 8.16
CA ASP A 9 -5.30 -12.44 8.34
C ASP A 9 -5.72 -13.47 7.28
N ARG A 10 -7.01 -13.53 6.93
CA ARG A 10 -7.49 -14.39 5.84
C ARG A 10 -6.94 -13.95 4.49
N ASP A 11 -6.90 -12.65 4.23
CA ASP A 11 -6.42 -12.10 2.96
C ASP A 11 -4.91 -12.30 2.78
N ARG A 12 -4.13 -12.21 3.85
CA ARG A 12 -2.69 -12.51 3.84
C ARG A 12 -2.38 -13.98 3.61
N ASN A 13 -3.20 -14.88 4.15
CA ASN A 13 -2.95 -16.32 4.12
C ASN A 13 -3.66 -17.07 2.99
N ARG A 14 -4.43 -16.40 2.11
CA ARG A 14 -5.12 -17.10 1.02
C ARG A 14 -4.12 -17.71 0.03
N ALA A 15 -4.39 -18.94 -0.40
CA ALA A 15 -3.52 -19.69 -1.31
C ALA A 15 -3.37 -19.05 -2.70
N VAL A 16 -4.37 -18.31 -3.16
CA VAL A 16 -4.41 -17.68 -4.49
C VAL A 16 -4.41 -16.16 -4.33
N ALA A 17 -3.45 -15.47 -4.95
CA ALA A 17 -3.29 -14.01 -4.92
C ALA A 17 -3.21 -13.41 -3.49
N PRO A 18 -2.38 -13.91 -2.56
CA PRO A 18 -2.32 -13.39 -1.18
C PRO A 18 -2.09 -11.89 -1.09
N LEU A 19 -2.58 -11.25 -0.03
CA LEU A 19 -2.32 -9.84 0.26
C LEU A 19 -0.85 -9.65 0.66
N ARG A 20 0.00 -9.37 -0.33
CA ARG A 20 1.41 -9.02 -0.17
C ARG A 20 1.79 -7.91 -1.14
N PRO A 21 2.67 -6.97 -0.73
CA PRO A 21 3.22 -5.98 -1.65
C PRO A 21 4.06 -6.69 -2.74
N ALA A 22 4.11 -6.11 -3.93
CA ALA A 22 5.04 -6.54 -4.97
C ALA A 22 6.48 -6.11 -4.61
N ASP A 23 7.48 -6.77 -5.22
CA ASP A 23 8.89 -6.52 -4.90
C ASP A 23 9.35 -5.10 -5.26
N ASP A 24 8.71 -4.48 -6.25
CA ASP A 24 8.95 -3.12 -6.72
C ASP A 24 7.93 -2.10 -6.18
N ALA A 25 6.98 -2.53 -5.35
CA ALA A 25 5.93 -1.67 -4.85
C ALA A 25 6.45 -0.66 -3.81
N LEU A 26 5.97 0.58 -3.90
CA LEU A 26 6.11 1.53 -2.82
C LEU A 26 5.15 1.17 -1.68
N VAL A 27 5.70 0.78 -0.53
CA VAL A 27 4.91 0.66 0.71
C VAL A 27 4.72 2.05 1.32
N LEU A 28 3.48 2.52 1.35
CA LEU A 28 3.11 3.82 1.89
C LEU A 28 2.25 3.65 3.15
N ASP A 29 2.87 3.77 4.32
CA ASP A 29 2.17 3.78 5.60
C ASP A 29 1.55 5.15 5.87
N SER A 30 0.21 5.21 5.93
CA SER A 30 -0.57 6.41 6.14
C SER A 30 -1.10 6.55 7.58
N THR A 31 -0.65 5.74 8.54
CA THR A 31 -1.20 5.67 9.91
C THR A 31 -1.22 7.03 10.62
N SER A 32 -0.26 7.90 10.32
CA SER A 32 -0.13 9.24 10.92
C SER A 32 -0.14 10.37 9.88
N MET A 33 -0.66 10.10 8.68
CA MET A 33 -0.69 11.07 7.59
C MET A 33 -2.10 11.57 7.34
N THR A 34 -2.23 12.82 6.90
CA THR A 34 -3.49 13.34 6.34
C THR A 34 -3.69 12.82 4.92
N ILE A 35 -4.93 12.90 4.41
CA ILE A 35 -5.25 12.49 3.04
C ILE A 35 -4.42 13.27 2.01
N GLU A 36 -4.19 14.57 2.26
CA GLU A 36 -3.40 15.43 1.38
C GLU A 36 -1.93 14.98 1.34
N GLU A 37 -1.34 14.69 2.50
CA GLU A 37 0.04 14.20 2.59
C GLU A 37 0.24 12.87 1.86
N VAL A 38 -0.71 11.94 2.00
CA VAL A 38 -0.70 10.65 1.30
C VAL A 38 -0.73 10.88 -0.22
N THR A 39 -1.64 11.76 -0.67
CA THR A 39 -1.83 12.06 -2.08
C THR A 39 -0.57 12.68 -2.70
N ILE A 40 0.02 13.68 -2.03
CA ILE A 40 1.25 14.34 -2.49
C ILE A 40 2.40 13.33 -2.57
N LYS A 41 2.56 12.47 -1.56
CA LYS A 41 3.63 11.47 -1.52
C LYS A 41 3.48 10.41 -2.61
N ALA A 42 2.25 9.97 -2.89
CA ALA A 42 1.95 9.05 -3.98
C ALA A 42 2.25 9.66 -5.36
N LEU A 43 1.78 10.89 -5.62
CA LEU A 43 2.00 11.59 -6.89
C LEU A 43 3.49 11.84 -7.15
N SER A 44 4.24 12.29 -6.13
CA SER A 44 5.68 12.51 -6.27
C SER A 44 6.44 11.23 -6.63
N TYR A 45 6.03 10.09 -6.09
CA TYR A 45 6.65 8.81 -6.46
C TYR A 45 6.34 8.43 -7.91
N ILE A 46 5.09 8.61 -8.34
CA ILE A 46 4.66 8.34 -9.72
C ILE A 46 5.44 9.21 -10.70
N GLU A 47 5.55 10.51 -10.46
CA GLU A 47 6.32 11.45 -11.30
C GLU A 47 7.79 11.04 -11.41
N LYS A 48 8.42 10.65 -10.30
CA LYS A 48 9.83 10.17 -10.30
C LYS A 48 9.99 8.89 -11.11
N LYS A 49 9.01 7.99 -11.07
CA LYS A 49 9.04 6.75 -11.85
C LYS A 49 8.83 7.01 -13.34
N LEU A 50 7.90 7.89 -13.71
CA LEU A 50 7.62 8.25 -15.10
C LEU A 50 8.71 9.09 -15.76
N SER A 51 9.44 9.90 -15.00
CA SER A 51 10.55 10.73 -15.53
C SER A 51 11.90 10.02 -15.59
N ALA A 52 11.99 8.81 -15.03
CA ALA A 52 13.20 7.99 -15.05
C ALA A 52 13.24 7.00 -16.24
N GLU A 53 12.29 7.09 -17.18
CA GLU A 53 12.25 6.36 -18.45
C GLU A 53 12.58 7.24 -19.66
#